data_AF-A0A3A5JLR8-F1
#
_entry.id   AF-A0A3A5JLR8-F1
#
_cell.length_a   1.000
_cell.length_b   1.000
_cell.length_c   1.000
_cell.angle_alpha   90.00
_cell.angle_beta   90.00
_cell.angle_gamma   90.00
#
_symmetry.space_group_name_H-M   'P 1'
#
loop_
_entity.id
_entity.type
_entity.pdbx_description
1 polymer ?
#
loop_
_entity_poly.entity_id
_entity_poly.type
_entity_poly.pdbx_seq_one_letter_code
_entity_poly.pdbx_strand_id
1 'polypeptide(L)'
;MAPLPLDWMMHADIYILNHIAEHDEIEQGDIILSPQTIGAATGYRRSYVAERARELKKHGLLREPDDDELPTDVSPRGLMAITNLGHRYLSGDLTDEEVERLSSIGQPPNGEE
;
A
#
# COMPACT_ATOMS: atom_id res chain seq x y z
N MET A 1 4.99 -12.06 12.93
CA MET A 1 4.61 -11.04 13.93
C MET A 1 3.40 -10.30 13.37
N ALA A 2 2.46 -9.81 14.19
CA ALA A 2 1.35 -9.02 13.65
C ALA A 2 1.80 -7.56 13.47
N PRO A 3 1.32 -6.82 12.45
CA PRO A 3 1.70 -5.44 12.24
C PRO A 3 1.28 -4.56 13.44
N LEU A 4 2.01 -3.47 13.65
CA LEU A 4 1.73 -2.53 14.74
C LEU A 4 0.35 -1.86 14.52
N PRO A 5 -0.48 -1.74 15.57
CA PRO A 5 -1.75 -1.02 15.47
C PRO A 5 -1.47 0.48 15.31
N LEU A 6 -1.97 1.06 14.22
CA LEU A 6 -1.93 2.50 13.97
C LEU A 6 -3.35 3.07 14.08
N ASP A 7 -3.51 4.18 14.81
CA ASP A 7 -4.83 4.72 15.17
C ASP A 7 -5.69 5.14 13.97
N TRP A 8 -5.06 5.47 12.84
CA TRP A 8 -5.74 5.84 11.60
C TRP A 8 -6.04 4.64 10.69
N MET A 9 -5.40 3.49 10.93
CA MET A 9 -5.58 2.30 10.13
C MET A 9 -6.86 1.57 10.49
N MET A 10 -7.57 1.19 9.44
CA MET A 10 -8.74 0.34 9.50
C MET A 10 -8.31 -1.11 9.27
N HIS A 11 -9.10 -2.07 9.76
CA HIS A 11 -8.88 -3.48 9.44
C HIS A 11 -8.76 -3.73 7.92
N ALA A 12 -9.57 -3.02 7.13
CA ALA A 12 -9.54 -3.10 5.68
C ALA A 12 -8.16 -2.77 5.07
N ASP A 13 -7.40 -1.86 5.68
CA ASP A 13 -6.09 -1.46 5.17
C ASP A 13 -5.07 -2.60 5.30
N ILE A 14 -5.10 -3.31 6.42
CA ILE A 14 -4.24 -4.47 6.67
C ILE A 14 -4.56 -5.57 5.65
N TYR A 15 -5.85 -5.81 5.37
CA TYR A 15 -6.26 -6.76 4.32
C TYR A 15 -5.80 -6.34 2.92
N ILE A 16 -5.89 -5.05 2.58
CA ILE A 16 -5.43 -4.53 1.29
C ILE A 16 -3.91 -4.72 1.16
N LEU A 17 -3.14 -4.34 2.19
CA LEU A 17 -1.68 -4.47 2.19
C LEU A 17 -1.23 -5.92 2.11
N ASN A 18 -1.78 -6.80 2.95
CA ASN A 18 -1.46 -8.23 2.92
C ASN A 18 -1.75 -8.83 1.54
N HIS A 19 -2.90 -8.50 0.95
CA HIS A 19 -3.25 -9.04 -0.36
C HIS A 19 -2.27 -8.60 -1.46
N ILE A 20 -1.86 -7.33 -1.47
CA ILE A 20 -0.85 -6.88 -2.44
C ILE A 20 0.50 -7.58 -2.19
N ALA A 21 0.94 -7.67 -0.93
CA ALA A 21 2.21 -8.29 -0.55
C ALA A 21 2.27 -9.80 -0.89
N GLU A 22 1.20 -10.55 -0.62
CA GLU A 22 1.11 -11.97 -0.94
C GLU A 22 1.29 -12.21 -2.43
N HIS A 23 0.71 -11.36 -3.28
CA HIS A 23 0.89 -11.48 -4.72
C HIS A 23 2.30 -11.09 -5.18
N ASP A 24 2.87 -10.03 -4.59
CA ASP A 24 4.24 -9.55 -4.84
C ASP A 24 5.30 -10.66 -4.60
N GLU A 25 5.20 -11.37 -3.48
CA GLU A 25 6.13 -12.45 -3.11
C GLU A 25 5.99 -13.69 -4.02
N ILE A 26 4.78 -14.00 -4.47
CA ILE A 26 4.49 -15.20 -5.28
C ILE A 26 5.00 -15.03 -6.71
N GLU A 27 4.85 -13.84 -7.31
CA GLU A 27 5.18 -13.62 -8.73
C GLU A 27 6.61 -13.10 -8.97
N GLN A 28 7.41 -12.92 -7.91
CA GLN A 28 8.82 -12.46 -7.98
C GLN A 28 9.00 -11.15 -8.77
N GLY A 29 8.10 -10.19 -8.57
CA GLY A 29 8.16 -8.86 -9.17
C GLY A 29 7.09 -7.94 -8.57
N ASP A 30 7.27 -6.62 -8.75
CA ASP A 30 6.35 -5.58 -8.27
C ASP A 30 4.93 -5.83 -8.78
N ILE A 31 4.09 -6.47 -7.95
CA ILE A 31 2.72 -6.77 -8.35
C ILE A 31 1.87 -5.52 -8.23
N ILE A 32 1.34 -5.15 -9.38
CA ILE A 32 0.51 -3.97 -9.56
C ILE A 32 -0.96 -4.40 -9.59
N LEU A 33 -1.71 -4.04 -8.54
CA LEU A 33 -3.13 -4.36 -8.44
C LEU A 33 -4.02 -3.14 -8.61
N SER A 34 -5.19 -3.38 -9.22
CA SER A 34 -6.27 -2.38 -9.30
C SER A 34 -7.21 -2.48 -8.09
N PRO A 35 -7.90 -1.39 -7.69
CA PRO A 35 -8.90 -1.43 -6.61
C PRO A 35 -10.06 -2.37 -6.92
N GLN A 36 -10.32 -2.66 -8.19
CA GLN A 36 -11.32 -3.63 -8.61
C GLN A 36 -10.88 -5.06 -8.30
N THR A 37 -9.63 -5.41 -8.61
CA THR A 37 -9.03 -6.71 -8.31
C THR A 37 -9.02 -6.95 -6.81
N ILE A 38 -8.52 -5.98 -6.03
CA ILE A 38 -8.48 -6.08 -4.57
C ILE A 38 -9.89 -6.13 -3.98
N GLY A 39 -10.84 -5.34 -4.49
CA GLY A 39 -12.23 -5.39 -4.03
C GLY A 39 -12.89 -6.74 -4.26
N ALA A 40 -12.59 -7.40 -5.39
CA ALA A 40 -13.08 -8.75 -5.67
C ALA A 40 -12.52 -9.80 -4.69
N ALA A 41 -11.24 -9.68 -4.31
CA ALA A 41 -10.59 -10.60 -3.38
C ALA A 41 -11.00 -10.37 -1.90
N THR A 42 -11.13 -9.10 -1.50
CA THR A 42 -11.41 -8.71 -0.11
C THR A 42 -12.90 -8.61 0.22
N GLY A 43 -13.77 -8.63 -0.80
CA GLY A 43 -15.21 -8.40 -0.64
C GLY A 43 -15.60 -6.93 -0.44
N TYR A 44 -14.64 -6.01 -0.46
CA TYR A 44 -14.89 -4.58 -0.35
C TYR A 44 -15.34 -3.96 -1.68
N ARG A 45 -16.12 -2.89 -1.61
CA ARG A 45 -16.48 -2.10 -2.79
C ARG A 45 -15.23 -1.42 -3.34
N ARG A 46 -15.07 -1.42 -4.68
CA ARG A 46 -13.98 -0.70 -5.38
C ARG A 46 -13.76 0.72 -4.87
N SER A 47 -14.83 1.49 -4.67
CA SER A 47 -14.74 2.88 -4.20
C SER A 47 -14.13 2.99 -2.81
N TYR A 48 -14.45 2.04 -1.93
CA TYR A 48 -13.92 1.97 -0.57
C TYR A 48 -12.45 1.56 -0.58
N VAL A 49 -12.08 0.55 -1.39
CA VAL A 49 -10.67 0.18 -1.59
C VAL A 49 -9.86 1.36 -2.11
N ALA A 50 -10.38 2.09 -3.10
CA ALA A 50 -9.70 3.26 -3.66
C ALA A 50 -9.54 4.40 -2.64
N GLU A 51 -10.51 4.59 -1.75
CA GLU A 51 -10.42 5.54 -0.64
C GLU A 51 -9.32 5.14 0.35
N ARG A 52 -9.33 3.89 0.81
CA ARG A 52 -8.33 3.36 1.74
C ARG A 52 -6.92 3.36 1.15
N ALA A 53 -6.79 3.00 -0.13
CA ALA A 53 -5.52 3.05 -0.85
C ALA A 53 -4.91 4.46 -0.90
N ARG A 54 -5.73 5.52 -1.00
CA ARG A 54 -5.22 6.90 -0.95
C ARG A 54 -4.62 7.22 0.41
N GLU A 55 -5.25 6.77 1.50
CA GLU A 55 -4.71 6.96 2.84
C GLU A 55 -3.40 6.18 2.99
N LEU A 56 -3.36 4.91 2.57
CA LEU A 56 -2.13 4.10 2.57
C LEU A 56 -0.99 4.74 1.76
N LYS A 57 -1.30 5.32 0.59
CA LYS A 57 -0.33 6.08 -0.23
C LYS A 57 0.19 7.32 0.49
N LYS A 58 -0.68 8.07 1.17
CA LYS A 58 -0.31 9.27 1.94
C LYS A 58 0.73 8.96 3.03
N HIS A 59 0.67 7.75 3.60
CA HIS A 59 1.62 7.27 4.60
C HIS A 59 2.82 6.52 4.00
N GLY A 60 2.92 6.42 2.67
CA GLY A 60 4.03 5.79 1.96
C GLY A 60 4.05 4.26 2.03
N LEU A 61 2.95 3.62 2.45
CA LEU A 61 2.83 2.15 2.50
C LEU A 61 2.48 1.56 1.13
N LEU A 62 1.85 2.35 0.27
CA LEU A 62 1.58 2.04 -1.13
C LEU A 62 2.14 3.15 -2.03
N ARG A 63 2.42 2.80 -3.29
CA ARG A 63 2.79 3.75 -4.34
C ARG A 63 1.96 3.52 -5.61
N GLU A 64 1.96 4.51 -6.48
CA GLU A 64 1.63 4.25 -7.89
C GLU A 64 2.88 3.66 -8.55
N PRO A 65 2.72 2.63 -9.38
CA PRO A 65 3.83 2.15 -10.18
C PRO A 65 4.24 3.18 -11.22
N ASP A 66 5.50 3.12 -11.63
CA ASP A 66 6.03 3.94 -12.71
C ASP A 66 5.65 3.34 -14.08
N ASP A 67 5.70 4.16 -15.14
CA ASP A 67 5.32 3.73 -16.50
C ASP A 67 6.22 2.60 -17.03
N ASP A 68 7.48 2.52 -16.57
CA ASP A 68 8.45 1.49 -16.97
C ASP A 68 8.26 0.14 -16.25
N GLU A 69 7.49 0.11 -15.17
CA GLU A 69 7.06 -1.11 -14.48
C GLU A 69 5.81 -1.74 -15.12
N LEU A 70 5.21 -1.05 -16.09
CA LEU A 70 3.96 -1.41 -16.72
C LEU A 70 4.12 -1.83 -18.19
N PRO A 71 3.24 -2.72 -18.69
CA PRO A 71 3.11 -2.92 -20.12
C PRO A 71 2.73 -1.62 -20.84
N THR A 72 3.24 -1.42 -22.06
CA THR A 72 3.16 -0.15 -22.84
C THR A 72 1.75 0.43 -23.02
N ASP A 73 0.70 -0.38 -22.87
CA ASP A 73 -0.70 0.03 -23.05
C ASP A 73 -1.49 0.16 -21.74
N VAL A 74 -0.82 0.11 -20.57
CA VAL A 74 -1.45 0.20 -19.26
C VAL A 74 -1.07 1.53 -18.60
N SER A 75 -2.08 2.30 -18.17
CA SER A 75 -1.84 3.51 -17.38
C SER A 75 -1.62 3.15 -15.91
N PRO A 76 -0.61 3.72 -15.23
CA PRO A 76 -0.37 3.52 -13.79
C PRO A 76 -1.48 4.07 -12.91
N ARG A 77 -2.30 4.96 -13.47
CA ARG A 77 -3.26 5.75 -12.70
C ARG A 77 -4.27 4.86 -11.99
N GLY A 78 -4.24 4.93 -10.67
CA GLY A 78 -5.15 4.18 -9.80
C GLY A 78 -4.74 2.72 -9.62
N LEU A 79 -3.59 2.29 -10.13
CA LEU A 79 -2.95 1.05 -9.72
C LEU A 79 -2.17 1.25 -8.41
N MET A 80 -1.83 0.15 -7.77
CA MET A 80 -1.18 0.12 -6.47
C MET A 80 -0.10 -0.94 -6.46
N ALA A 81 1.11 -0.53 -6.09
CA ALA A 81 2.20 -1.40 -5.70
C ALA A 81 2.50 -1.17 -4.21
N ILE A 82 2.93 -2.22 -3.53
CA ILE A 82 3.40 -2.09 -2.14
C ILE A 82 4.81 -1.50 -2.13
N THR A 83 5.12 -0.71 -1.10
CA THR A 83 6.48 -0.17 -0.92
C THR A 83 7.30 -1.05 0.00
N ASN A 84 8.62 -0.84 0.04
CA ASN A 84 9.48 -1.46 1.07
C ASN A 84 9.01 -1.14 2.49
N LEU A 85 8.49 0.08 2.72
CA LEU A 85 7.91 0.45 4.02
C LEU A 85 6.63 -0.34 4.30
N GLY A 86 5.79 -0.57 3.30
CA GLY A 86 4.60 -1.43 3.39
C GLY A 86 4.95 -2.86 3.79
N HIS A 87 5.93 -3.46 3.12
CA HIS A 87 6.45 -4.80 3.45
C HIS A 87 6.97 -4.88 4.89
N ARG A 88 7.78 -3.89 5.30
CA ARG A 88 8.34 -3.82 6.65
C ARG A 88 7.28 -3.55 7.73
N TYR A 89 6.26 -2.76 7.41
CA TYR A 89 5.10 -2.59 8.29
C TYR A 89 4.39 -3.93 8.54
N LEU A 90 4.15 -4.72 7.47
CA LEU A 90 3.49 -6.03 7.58
C LEU A 90 4.33 -7.06 8.35
N SER A 91 5.66 -7.03 8.18
CA SER A 91 6.55 -7.94 8.91
C SER A 91 6.75 -7.55 10.37
N GLY A 92 6.43 -6.30 10.73
CA GLY A 92 6.70 -5.70 12.03
C GLY A 92 8.15 -5.23 12.20
N ASP A 93 8.91 -5.14 11.11
CA ASP A 93 10.33 -4.76 11.11
C ASP A 93 10.50 -3.26 10.81
N LEU A 94 9.90 -2.42 11.65
CA LEU A 94 9.96 -0.96 11.55
C LEU A 94 11.00 -0.39 12.53
N THR A 95 11.66 0.69 12.12
CA THR A 95 12.45 1.51 13.04
C THR A 95 11.55 2.41 13.88
N ASP A 96 12.05 2.89 15.03
CA ASP A 96 11.30 3.82 15.88
C ASP A 96 10.90 5.10 15.12
N GLU A 97 11.77 5.61 14.23
CA GLU A 97 11.49 6.77 13.37
C GLU A 97 10.34 6.49 12.39
N GLU A 98 10.27 5.29 11.83
CA GLU A 98 9.18 4.90 10.93
C GLU A 98 7.87 4.70 11.68
N VAL A 99 7.92 4.15 12.90
CA VAL A 99 6.74 4.05 13.76
C VAL A 99 6.21 5.45 14.10
N GLU A 100 7.10 6.37 14.49
CA GLU A 100 6.72 7.77 14.78
C GLU A 100 6.14 8.45 13.54
N ARG A 101 6.76 8.26 12.37
CA ARG A 101 6.27 8.80 11.10
C ARG A 101 4.89 8.25 10.73
N LEU A 102 4.67 6.95 10.86
CA LEU A 102 3.38 6.33 10.56
C LEU A 102 2.31 6.68 11.59
N SER A 103 2.69 7.00 12.83
CA SER A 103 1.77 7.40 13.90
C SER A 103 1.43 8.89 13.86
N SER A 104 2.34 9.73 13.33
CA SER A 104 2.10 11.16 13.16
C SER A 104 1.16 11.40 11.98
N ILE A 105 0.03 12.04 12.26
CA ILE A 105 -1.02 12.30 11.28
C ILE A 105 -0.47 13.26 10.20
N GLY A 106 0.00 12.69 9.08
CA GLY A 106 0.11 13.35 7.79
C GLY A 106 1.22 14.39 7.64
N GLN A 107 2.46 14.08 7.98
CA GLN A 107 3.59 14.82 7.45
C GLN A 107 4.21 14.02 6.29
N PRO A 108 3.99 14.40 5.01
CA PRO A 108 4.73 13.81 3.92
C PRO A 108 6.24 14.02 4.17
N PRO A 109 7.10 13.10 3.71
CA PRO A 109 8.53 13.37 3.72
C PRO A 109 8.74 14.63 2.88
N ASN A 110 9.44 15.63 3.44
CA ASN A 110 9.91 16.75 2.63
C ASN A 110 10.76 16.18 1.47
N GLY A 111 10.27 16.29 0.24
CA GLY A 111 11.05 15.96 -0.95
C GLY A 111 10.21 15.89 -2.24
N GLU A 112 10.46 16.86 -3.13
CA GLU A 112 10.08 16.97 -4.55
C GLU A 112 8.64 17.48 -4.80
N GLU A 113 8.37 18.71 -5.29
CA GLU A 113 9.15 19.75 -6.02
C GLU A 113 8.97 21.16 -5.44
#